data_AF-A0A832RIN3-F1
#
_entry.id   AF-A0A832RIN3-F1
#
_cell.length_a   1.000
_cell.length_b   1.000
_cell.length_c   1.000
_cell.angle_alpha   90.00
_cell.angle_beta   90.00
_cell.angle_gamma   90.00
#
_symmetry.space_group_name_H-M   'P 1'
#
loop_
_entity.id
_entity.type
_entity.pdbx_description
1 polymer ?
#
loop_
_entity_poly.entity_id
_entity_poly.type
_entity_poly.pdbx_seq_one_letter_code
_entity_poly.pdbx_strand_id
1 'polypeptide(L)'
;KNIPIESIQIAYHTLSPLLGNVSALAFGIALLASGIASSVVATLSGQVIFEGFTKFRTNLWKRRIVIRSITVVPAVIALYYGANTLDLLVISQVILSLQLPFTIIPLVYFTNNKKIMGADYSNRMLTKTLAIICIGVIIILNVLLVIFQFGLKL
;
A
#
# COMPACT_ATOMS: atom_id res chain seq x y z
N LYS A 1 -27.70 -5.07 14.26
CA LYS A 1 -27.68 -5.94 13.05
C LYS A 1 -26.32 -5.71 12.39
N ASN A 2 -25.41 -6.69 12.47
CA ASN A 2 -24.07 -6.59 11.88
C ASN A 2 -24.23 -6.53 10.36
N ILE A 3 -24.13 -5.32 9.80
CA ILE A 3 -24.10 -5.11 8.36
C ILE A 3 -22.63 -5.26 7.97
N PRO A 4 -22.23 -6.31 7.25
CA PRO A 4 -20.86 -6.39 6.75
C PRO A 4 -20.66 -5.21 5.79
N ILE A 5 -19.65 -4.39 6.09
CA ILE A 5 -19.37 -3.15 5.36
C ILE A 5 -18.64 -3.54 4.07
N GLU A 6 -19.35 -4.16 3.14
CA GLU A 6 -18.77 -4.79 1.95
C GLU A 6 -18.66 -3.83 0.75
N SER A 7 -19.25 -2.63 0.81
CA SER A 7 -19.16 -1.66 -0.29
C SER A 7 -19.15 -0.20 0.17
N ILE A 8 -18.41 0.63 -0.58
CA ILE A 8 -18.33 2.08 -0.37
C ILE A 8 -19.73 2.72 -0.45
N GLN A 9 -20.62 2.16 -1.28
CA GLN A 9 -22.03 2.57 -1.36
C GLN A 9 -22.77 2.38 -0.02
N ILE A 10 -22.55 1.28 0.69
CA ILE A 10 -23.18 1.03 2.00
C ILE A 10 -22.64 2.00 3.05
N ALA A 11 -21.34 2.32 3.03
CA ALA A 11 -20.76 3.31 3.95
C ALA A 11 -21.39 4.71 3.75
N TYR A 12 -21.58 5.14 2.49
CA TYR A 12 -22.25 6.40 2.16
C TYR A 12 -23.71 6.44 2.64
N HIS A 13 -24.48 5.37 2.38
CA HIS A 13 -25.88 5.29 2.81
C HIS A 13 -26.06 5.11 4.33
N THR A 14 -25.09 4.50 5.02
CA THR A 14 -25.13 4.30 6.48
C THR A 14 -24.74 5.56 7.26
N LEU A 15 -23.89 6.43 6.69
CA LEU A 15 -23.52 7.71 7.29
C LEU A 15 -24.63 8.77 7.19
N SER A 16 -25.46 8.71 6.15
CA SER A 16 -26.51 9.70 5.88
C SER A 16 -27.54 9.87 7.01
N PRO A 17 -28.06 8.81 7.66
CA PRO A 17 -29.00 8.96 8.78
C PRO A 17 -28.33 9.15 10.15
N LEU A 18 -27.05 8.81 10.32
CA LEU A 18 -26.37 8.87 11.63
C LEU A 18 -25.65 10.20 11.90
N LEU A 19 -25.14 10.90 10.87
CA LEU A 19 -24.39 12.14 11.05
C LEU A 19 -24.91 13.34 10.21
N GLY A 20 -25.93 13.13 9.37
CA GLY A 20 -26.57 14.17 8.56
C GLY A 20 -25.98 14.33 7.15
N ASN A 21 -26.66 15.11 6.30
CA ASN A 21 -26.37 15.27 4.87
C ASN A 21 -24.93 15.74 4.54
N VAL A 22 -24.27 16.41 5.49
CA VAL A 22 -22.92 16.97 5.32
C VAL A 22 -21.83 15.89 5.40
N SER A 23 -22.05 14.82 6.16
CA SER A 23 -21.03 13.78 6.40
C SER A 23 -20.79 12.91 5.17
N ALA A 24 -21.83 12.70 4.36
CA ALA A 24 -21.73 11.99 3.09
C ALA A 24 -20.86 12.76 2.08
N LEU A 25 -21.00 14.09 2.02
CA LEU A 25 -20.15 14.98 1.24
C LEU A 25 -18.71 15.01 1.76
N ALA A 26 -18.53 15.12 3.08
CA ALA A 26 -17.20 15.09 3.70
C ALA A 26 -16.46 13.77 3.42
N PHE A 27 -17.17 12.64 3.48
CA PHE A 27 -16.61 11.34 3.12
C PHE A 27 -16.21 11.28 1.63
N GLY A 28 -17.06 11.78 0.72
CA GLY A 28 -16.74 11.86 -0.70
C GLY A 28 -15.48 12.71 -0.99
N ILE A 29 -15.37 13.87 -0.33
CA ILE A 29 -14.19 14.75 -0.44
C ILE A 29 -12.95 14.04 0.11
N ALA A 30 -13.05 13.39 1.27
CA ALA A 30 -11.95 12.64 1.87
C ALA A 30 -11.49 11.48 0.97
N LEU A 31 -12.42 10.75 0.36
CA LEU A 31 -12.13 9.65 -0.56
C LEU A 31 -11.41 10.17 -1.82
N LEU A 32 -11.87 11.28 -2.39
CA LEU A 32 -11.24 11.92 -3.54
C LEU A 32 -9.83 12.44 -3.18
N ALA A 33 -9.70 13.12 -2.04
CA ALA A 33 -8.42 13.63 -1.54
C ALA A 33 -7.41 12.50 -1.30
N SER A 34 -7.85 11.38 -0.70
CA SER A 34 -7.03 10.18 -0.49
C SER A 34 -6.54 9.58 -1.82
N GLY A 35 -7.42 9.50 -2.83
CA GLY A 35 -7.06 9.03 -4.16
C GLY A 35 -6.02 9.91 -4.87
N ILE A 36 -6.14 11.24 -4.75
CA ILE A 36 -5.15 12.19 -5.28
C ILE A 36 -3.82 12.05 -4.56
N ALA A 37 -3.83 12.02 -3.22
CA ALA A 37 -2.62 11.90 -2.40
C ALA A 37 -1.82 10.63 -2.74
N SER A 38 -2.50 9.48 -2.80
CA SER A 38 -1.90 8.19 -3.16
C SER A 38 -1.28 8.22 -4.56
N SER A 39 -1.98 8.83 -5.53
CA SER A 39 -1.48 8.96 -6.91
C SER A 39 -0.20 9.80 -6.99
N VAL A 40 -0.12 10.90 -6.24
CA VAL A 40 1.06 11.77 -6.23
C VAL A 40 2.26 11.05 -5.61
N VAL A 41 2.08 10.44 -4.43
CA VAL A 41 3.14 9.70 -3.74
C VAL A 41 3.66 8.54 -4.61
N ALA A 42 2.77 7.78 -5.26
CA ALA A 42 3.18 6.71 -6.18
C ALA A 42 4.06 7.23 -7.33
N THR A 43 3.71 8.39 -7.92
CA THR A 43 4.50 9.01 -8.99
C THR A 43 5.81 9.62 -8.54
N LEU A 44 5.94 10.06 -7.28
CA LEU A 44 7.20 10.58 -6.76
C LEU A 44 8.13 9.43 -6.33
N SER A 45 7.62 8.47 -5.56
CA SER A 45 8.37 7.30 -5.12
C SER A 45 8.88 6.47 -6.29
N GLY A 46 8.05 6.26 -7.31
CA GLY A 46 8.50 5.58 -8.53
C GLY A 46 9.59 6.34 -9.28
N GLN A 47 9.72 7.66 -9.09
CA GLN A 47 10.72 8.47 -9.78
C GLN A 47 12.06 8.28 -9.12
N VAL A 48 12.07 8.38 -7.79
CA VAL A 48 13.26 8.17 -6.97
C VAL A 48 13.82 6.76 -7.20
N ILE A 49 12.95 5.75 -7.25
CA ILE A 49 13.36 4.37 -7.54
C ILE A 49 13.90 4.26 -8.97
N PHE A 50 13.15 4.73 -9.98
CA PHE A 50 13.56 4.58 -11.37
C PHE A 50 14.87 5.32 -11.70
N GLU A 51 15.01 6.56 -11.23
CA GLU A 51 16.24 7.34 -11.39
C GLU A 51 17.39 6.76 -10.57
N GLY A 52 17.11 6.23 -9.37
CA GLY A 52 18.11 5.56 -8.53
C GLY A 52 18.70 4.30 -9.19
N PHE A 53 17.88 3.50 -9.86
CA PHE A 53 18.34 2.26 -10.51
C PHE A 53 18.84 2.46 -11.95
N THR A 54 18.18 3.31 -12.73
CA THR A 54 18.46 3.43 -14.18
C THR A 54 19.28 4.67 -14.53
N LYS A 55 19.43 5.63 -13.60
CA LYS A 55 20.09 6.95 -13.80
C LYS A 55 19.52 7.80 -14.95
N PHE A 56 18.45 7.36 -15.61
CA PHE A 56 17.75 8.09 -16.67
C PHE A 56 16.58 8.91 -16.11
N ARG A 57 16.52 10.20 -16.48
CA ARG A 57 15.39 11.06 -16.15
C ARG A 57 14.30 10.95 -17.21
N THR A 58 13.14 10.43 -16.83
CA THR A 58 11.97 10.33 -17.70
C THR A 58 10.99 11.47 -17.45
N ASN A 59 10.24 11.90 -18.47
CA ASN A 59 9.17 12.88 -18.30
C ASN A 59 8.04 12.34 -17.41
N LEU A 60 7.68 13.10 -16.37
CA LEU A 60 6.66 12.79 -15.36
C LEU A 60 5.31 12.38 -15.96
N TRP A 61 4.87 13.05 -17.03
CA TRP A 61 3.57 12.79 -17.66
C TRP A 61 3.50 11.40 -18.29
N LYS A 62 4.55 11.01 -19.02
CA LYS A 62 4.63 9.69 -19.65
C LYS A 62 4.59 8.59 -18.58
N ARG A 63 5.34 8.76 -17.49
CA ARG A 63 5.39 7.76 -16.42
C ARG A 63 4.08 7.65 -15.66
N ARG A 64 3.41 8.78 -15.40
CA ARG A 64 2.08 8.80 -14.76
C ARG A 64 1.04 8.04 -15.58
N ILE A 65 1.00 8.26 -16.89
CA ILE A 65 0.07 7.56 -17.78
C ILE A 65 0.38 6.06 -17.80
N VAL A 66 1.65 5.69 -17.99
CA VAL A 66 2.07 4.27 -18.04
C VAL A 66 1.70 3.54 -16.75
N ILE A 67 2.05 4.09 -15.58
CA ILE A 67 1.73 3.45 -14.28
C ILE A 67 0.21 3.33 -14.10
N ARG A 68 -0.55 4.38 -14.44
CA ARG A 68 -2.02 4.30 -14.37
C ARG A 68 -2.60 3.26 -15.30
N SER A 69 -2.11 3.16 -16.53
CA SER A 69 -2.56 2.13 -17.47
C SER A 69 -2.28 0.74 -16.92
N ILE A 70 -1.08 0.50 -16.37
CA ILE A 70 -0.71 -0.79 -15.79
C ILE A 70 -1.59 -1.16 -14.58
N THR A 71 -2.00 -0.18 -13.76
CA THR A 71 -2.87 -0.46 -12.60
C THR A 71 -4.36 -0.57 -12.98
N VAL A 72 -4.85 0.30 -13.86
CA VAL A 72 -6.29 0.40 -14.17
C VAL A 72 -6.72 -0.64 -15.20
N VAL A 73 -5.91 -0.91 -16.22
CA VAL A 73 -6.29 -1.83 -17.31
C VAL A 73 -6.60 -3.25 -16.79
N PRO A 74 -5.76 -3.90 -15.97
CA PRO A 74 -6.06 -5.23 -15.44
C PRO A 74 -7.31 -5.23 -14.56
N ALA A 75 -7.49 -4.18 -13.75
CA ALA A 75 -8.66 -4.04 -12.88
C ALA A 75 -9.96 -3.90 -13.70
N VAL A 76 -9.96 -3.07 -14.75
CA VAL A 76 -11.13 -2.88 -15.62
C VAL A 76 -11.45 -4.17 -16.39
N ILE A 77 -10.44 -4.87 -16.90
CA ILE A 77 -10.63 -6.16 -17.57
C ILE A 77 -11.24 -7.19 -16.61
N ALA A 78 -10.69 -7.31 -15.40
CA ALA A 78 -11.21 -8.24 -14.40
C ALA A 78 -12.67 -7.92 -14.02
N LEU A 79 -13.01 -6.64 -13.85
CA LEU A 79 -14.39 -6.21 -13.59
C LEU A 79 -15.33 -6.51 -14.76
N TYR A 80 -14.86 -6.33 -15.99
CA TYR A 80 -15.66 -6.65 -17.18
C TYR A 80 -16.01 -8.14 -17.27
N TYR A 81 -15.10 -9.02 -16.86
CA TYR A 81 -15.35 -10.47 -16.76
C TYR A 81 -16.13 -10.89 -15.50
N GLY A 82 -16.61 -9.94 -14.70
CA GLY A 82 -17.41 -10.21 -13.51
C GLY A 82 -16.59 -10.69 -12.29
N ALA A 83 -15.28 -10.41 -12.25
CA ALA A 83 -14.47 -10.76 -11.09
C ALA A 83 -14.96 -10.01 -9.84
N ASN A 84 -14.96 -10.71 -8.71
CA ASN A 84 -15.33 -10.12 -7.43
C ASN A 84 -14.32 -9.04 -7.04
N THR A 85 -14.80 -7.83 -6.75
CA THR A 85 -13.99 -6.69 -6.31
C THR A 85 -13.22 -7.00 -5.03
N LEU A 86 -13.80 -7.82 -4.14
CA LEU A 86 -13.15 -8.23 -2.89
C LEU A 86 -11.94 -9.11 -3.17
N ASP A 87 -12.01 -10.04 -4.12
CA ASP A 87 -10.88 -10.91 -4.46
C ASP A 87 -9.74 -10.09 -5.08
N LEU A 88 -10.06 -9.13 -5.95
CA LEU A 88 -9.07 -8.19 -6.52
C LEU A 88 -8.42 -7.32 -5.45
N LEU A 89 -9.21 -6.87 -4.47
CA LEU A 89 -8.71 -6.09 -3.35
C LEU A 89 -7.76 -6.94 -2.49
N VAL A 90 -8.16 -8.17 -2.16
CA VAL A 90 -7.35 -9.11 -1.38
C VAL A 90 -6.05 -9.46 -2.09
N ILE A 91 -6.09 -9.75 -3.39
CA ILE A 91 -4.88 -10.02 -4.20
C ILE A 91 -3.93 -8.82 -4.15
N SER A 92 -4.46 -7.60 -4.23
CA SER A 92 -3.66 -6.37 -4.12
C SER A 92 -2.97 -6.28 -2.75
N GLN A 93 -3.67 -6.66 -1.68
CA GLN A 93 -3.07 -6.71 -0.34
C GLN A 93 -1.98 -7.77 -0.23
N VAL A 94 -2.20 -8.97 -0.79
CA VAL A 94 -1.18 -10.05 -0.79
C VAL A 94 0.09 -9.61 -1.53
N ILE A 95 -0.05 -8.95 -2.68
CA ILE A 95 1.12 -8.42 -3.42
C ILE A 95 1.87 -7.39 -2.57
N LEU A 96 1.15 -6.49 -1.89
CA LEU A 96 1.73 -5.49 -1.00
C LEU A 96 2.48 -6.15 0.17
N SER A 97 1.88 -7.19 0.76
CA SER A 97 2.46 -8.00 1.84
C SER A 97 3.79 -8.63 1.44
N LEU A 98 3.88 -9.16 0.22
CA LEU A 98 5.10 -9.74 -0.32
C LEU A 98 6.17 -8.68 -0.63
N GLN A 99 5.77 -7.46 -0.99
CA GLN A 99 6.68 -6.34 -1.28
C GLN A 99 7.34 -5.75 -0.02
N LEU A 100 6.64 -5.73 1.13
CA LEU A 100 7.14 -5.14 2.37
C LEU A 100 8.49 -5.70 2.85
N PRO A 101 8.71 -7.02 3.01
CA PRO A 101 9.98 -7.54 3.47
C PRO A 101 11.13 -7.17 2.53
N PHE A 102 10.89 -7.20 1.22
CA PHE A 102 11.88 -6.78 0.21
C PHE A 102 12.27 -5.30 0.35
N THR A 103 11.37 -4.45 0.85
CA THR A 103 11.66 -3.02 1.05
C THR A 103 12.33 -2.75 2.40
N ILE A 104 11.86 -3.39 3.47
CA ILE A 104 12.31 -3.06 4.84
C ILE A 104 13.68 -3.68 5.14
N ILE A 105 13.97 -4.89 4.62
CA ILE A 105 15.26 -5.55 4.88
C ILE A 105 16.45 -4.71 4.37
N PRO A 106 16.48 -4.23 3.10
CA PRO A 106 17.53 -3.34 2.62
C PRO A 106 17.58 -2.02 3.40
N LEU A 107 16.42 -1.44 3.75
CA LEU A 107 16.38 -0.21 4.53
C LEU A 107 17.08 -0.36 5.88
N VAL A 108 16.80 -1.45 6.62
CA VAL A 108 17.44 -1.73 7.91
C VAL A 108 18.90 -2.11 7.74
N TYR A 109 19.25 -2.82 6.67
CA TYR A 109 20.65 -3.11 6.34
C TYR A 109 21.46 -1.83 6.10
N PHE A 110 20.95 -0.90 5.28
CA PHE A 110 21.63 0.35 4.95
C PHE A 110 21.69 1.32 6.14
N THR A 111 20.62 1.41 6.95
CA THR A 111 20.59 2.26 8.15
C THR A 111 21.48 1.72 9.29
N ASN A 112 21.72 0.40 9.34
CA ASN A 112 22.67 -0.20 10.28
C ASN A 112 24.13 -0.15 9.80
N ASN A 113 24.39 0.18 8.54
CA ASN A 113 25.74 0.19 8.01
C ASN A 113 26.46 1.49 8.38
N LYS A 114 27.39 1.39 9.34
CA LYS A 114 28.25 2.50 9.79
C LYS A 114 29.06 3.15 8.67
N LYS A 115 29.36 2.43 7.59
CA LYS A 115 30.07 2.98 6.42
C LYS A 115 29.18 3.89 5.56
N ILE A 116 27.87 3.71 5.61
CA ILE A 116 26.90 4.44 4.78
C ILE A 116 26.27 5.60 5.57
N MET A 117 25.94 5.38 6.85
CA MET A 117 25.35 6.40 7.72
C MET A 117 26.39 7.22 8.52
N GLY A 118 27.64 6.78 8.58
CA GLY A 118 28.64 7.36 9.49
C GLY A 118 28.51 6.81 10.91
N ALA A 119 29.58 6.95 11.70
CA ALA A 119 29.66 6.35 13.04
C ALA A 119 28.62 6.93 14.03
N ASP A 120 28.24 8.19 13.84
CA ASP A 120 27.38 8.94 14.77
C ASP A 120 25.88 8.83 14.46
N TYR A 121 25.51 8.54 13.19
CA TYR A 121 24.12 8.40 12.75
C TYR A 121 23.69 6.96 12.49
N SER A 122 24.60 5.98 12.63
CA SER A 122 24.23 4.57 12.55
C SER A 122 23.27 4.22 13.67
N ASN A 123 22.27 3.38 13.38
CA ASN A 123 21.28 2.94 14.35
C ASN A 123 21.93 2.47 15.67
N ARG A 124 21.51 3.09 16.78
CA ARG A 124 21.84 2.63 18.13
C ARG A 124 21.23 1.24 18.37
N MET A 125 21.81 0.49 19.31
CA MET A 125 21.38 -0.87 19.66
C MET A 125 19.86 -0.96 19.89
N LEU A 126 19.25 0.06 20.52
CA LEU A 126 17.81 0.14 20.74
C LEU A 126 17.00 0.24 19.43
N THR A 127 17.34 1.18 18.55
CA THR A 127 16.65 1.36 17.26
C THR A 127 16.80 0.13 16.37
N LYS A 128 17.97 -0.51 16.41
CA LYS A 128 18.22 -1.76 15.70
C LYS A 128 17.34 -2.90 16.21
N THR A 129 17.27 -3.09 17.53
CA THR A 129 16.43 -4.13 18.14
C THR A 129 14.95 -3.89 17.87
N LEU A 130 14.47 -2.65 18.04
CA LEU A 130 13.08 -2.28 17.72
C LEU A 130 12.76 -2.49 16.22
N ALA A 131 13.67 -2.11 15.32
CA ALA A 131 13.47 -2.32 13.89
C ALA A 131 13.39 -3.81 13.54
N ILE A 132 14.25 -4.66 14.13
CA ILE A 132 14.22 -6.11 13.92
C ILE A 132 12.93 -6.72 14.48
N ILE A 133 12.49 -6.28 15.66
CA ILE A 133 11.22 -6.72 16.25
C ILE A 133 10.05 -6.32 15.34
N CYS A 134 9.99 -5.06 14.90
CA CYS A 134 8.95 -4.58 13.99
C CYS A 134 8.95 -5.35 12.66
N ILE A 135 10.13 -5.61 12.08
CA ILE A 135 10.24 -6.47 10.88
C ILE A 135 9.69 -7.85 11.16
N GLY A 136 10.08 -8.48 12.27
CA GLY A 136 9.60 -9.79 12.66
C GLY A 136 8.08 -9.81 12.78
N VAL A 137 7.48 -8.84 13.48
CA VAL A 137 6.03 -8.70 13.63
C VAL A 137 5.35 -8.50 12.28
N ILE A 138 5.86 -7.61 11.43
CA ILE A 138 5.30 -7.35 10.09
C ILE A 138 5.35 -8.63 9.25
N ILE A 139 6.48 -9.33 9.20
CA ILE A 139 6.62 -10.56 8.41
C ILE A 139 5.68 -11.64 8.94
N ILE A 140 5.64 -11.85 10.27
CA ILE A 140 4.75 -12.84 10.89
C ILE A 140 3.30 -12.52 10.52
N LEU A 141 2.84 -11.29 10.72
CA LEU A 141 1.46 -10.89 10.41
C LEU A 141 1.13 -11.06 8.92
N ASN A 142 2.05 -10.70 8.02
CA ASN A 142 1.85 -10.86 6.58
C ASN A 142 1.78 -12.34 6.17
N VAL A 143 2.64 -13.19 6.73
CA VAL A 143 2.61 -14.64 6.49
C VAL A 143 1.32 -15.25 7.03
N LEU A 144 0.90 -14.84 8.23
CA LEU A 144 -0.32 -15.31 8.88
C LEU A 144 -1.56 -14.92 8.06
N LEU A 145 -1.60 -13.68 7.54
CA LEU A 145 -2.65 -13.21 6.62
C LEU A 145 -2.70 -14.07 5.36
N VAL A 146 -1.55 -14.32 4.72
CA VAL A 146 -1.47 -15.17 3.52
C VAL A 146 -1.93 -16.59 3.82
N ILE A 147 -1.52 -17.19 4.93
CA ILE A 147 -1.94 -18.54 5.35
C ILE A 147 -3.46 -18.61 5.55
N PHE A 148 -4.03 -17.62 6.27
CA PHE A 148 -5.48 -17.54 6.47
C PHE A 148 -6.24 -17.34 5.16
N GLN A 149 -5.70 -16.53 4.25
CA GLN A 149 -6.35 -16.22 2.98
C GLN A 149 -6.30 -17.38 1.97
N PHE A 150 -5.17 -18.10 1.91
CA PHE A 150 -4.97 -19.23 1.01
C PHE A 150 -5.41 -20.58 1.60
N GLY A 151 -5.95 -20.58 2.83
CA GLY A 151 -6.64 -21.76 3.38
C GLY A 151 -5.73 -22.92 3.75
N LEU A 152 -4.51 -22.67 4.26
CA LEU A 152 -3.84 -23.70 5.05
C LEU A 152 -4.60 -23.82 6.39
N LYS A 153 -5.63 -24.65 6.41
CA LYS A 153 -6.15 -25.23 7.65
C LYS A 153 -5.01 -26.05 8.26
N LEU A 154 -4.26 -25.47 9.19
CA LEU A 154 -3.50 -26.23 10.17
C LEU A 154 -4.48 -26.80 11.20
#